data_AF-A0A6C0K8J0-F1
#
_entry.id   AF-A0A6C0K8J0-F1
#
_cell.length_a   1.000
_cell.length_b   1.000
_cell.length_c   1.000
_cell.angle_alpha   90.00
_cell.angle_beta   90.00
_cell.angle_gamma   90.00
#
_symmetry.space_group_name_H-M   'P 1'
#
loop_
_entity.id
_entity.type
_entity.pdbx_description
1 polymer ?
#
loop_
_entity_poly.entity_id
_entity_poly.type
_entity_poly.pdbx_seq_one_letter_code
_entity_poly.pdbx_strand_id
1 'polypeptide(L)'
;MSETKKIHLPKSFDIYDIHYKEPIRNDMAVCIVYFNSNKSKRILMNCLYILERLKLAKIPYFVAEMYIDQPDIKEAFHYKTDIILFQKERLCHLMLEKIPEQYTKVMFMDSDIVFDNLNWYNEISDMLITHDVVHGFTKVLRLDITYKRVLDEVLSFTFRKKYGNTVHKVGPHKMGFAPGGAWGFKREWFNMIGFFENEILGGSDTYSVQSWGIIHDTYPYPQYIINSIQDYKDKIKTPPRVGRLRGNIFHLWHGDSKRYKGNKSKKLIFKDVKDIRDVLSKSRNGLFTLKNRTLRKKFRKYFLNRDDDGVEEEDIRVIPK
;
A
#
# COMPACT_ATOMS: atom_id res chain seq x y z
N MET A 1 -4.35 23.19 -23.03
CA MET A 1 -5.54 22.85 -22.22
C MET A 1 -6.14 21.58 -22.80
N SER A 2 -6.01 20.44 -22.13
CA SER A 2 -6.71 19.21 -22.51
C SER A 2 -7.71 18.90 -21.41
N GLU A 3 -9.00 19.01 -21.74
CA GLU A 3 -10.10 18.66 -20.85
C GLU A 3 -9.90 17.25 -20.30
N THR A 4 -9.62 17.17 -19.00
CA THR A 4 -9.90 15.95 -18.23
C THR A 4 -11.40 15.69 -18.36
N LYS A 5 -11.78 14.79 -19.27
CA LYS A 5 -13.10 14.16 -19.24
C LYS A 5 -13.31 13.65 -17.82
N LYS A 6 -14.11 14.38 -17.02
CA LYS A 6 -14.65 13.88 -15.76
C LYS A 6 -15.44 12.63 -16.14
N ILE A 7 -14.99 11.47 -15.69
CA ILE A 7 -15.81 10.26 -15.74
C ILE A 7 -16.99 10.56 -14.83
N HIS A 8 -18.17 10.78 -15.42
CA HIS A 8 -19.41 10.66 -14.69
C HIS A 8 -19.54 9.18 -14.35
N LEU A 9 -19.20 8.80 -13.12
CA LEU A 9 -19.65 7.52 -12.59
C LEU A 9 -21.18 7.53 -12.69
N PRO A 10 -21.81 6.48 -13.24
CA PRO A 10 -23.27 6.39 -13.30
C PRO A 10 -23.86 6.54 -11.90
N LYS A 11 -25.13 7.00 -11.83
CA LYS A 11 -25.85 7.27 -10.57
C LYS A 11 -25.92 6.05 -9.62
N SER A 12 -25.61 4.85 -10.10
CA SER A 12 -25.28 3.67 -9.32
C SER A 12 -24.09 2.97 -9.98
N PHE A 13 -22.98 2.81 -9.28
CA PHE A 13 -21.93 1.84 -9.63
C PHE A 13 -21.82 0.85 -8.46
N ASP A 14 -21.75 -0.44 -8.77
CA ASP A 14 -21.41 -1.47 -7.80
C ASP A 14 -20.07 -2.04 -8.19
N ILE A 15 -19.10 -2.01 -7.27
CA ILE A 15 -17.79 -2.63 -7.51
C ILE A 15 -17.94 -4.12 -7.80
N TYR A 16 -19.04 -4.76 -7.38
CA TYR A 16 -19.40 -6.13 -7.71
C TYR A 16 -19.32 -6.42 -9.21
N ASP A 17 -19.81 -5.51 -10.06
CA ASP A 17 -19.93 -5.70 -11.51
C ASP A 17 -18.59 -5.58 -12.27
N ILE A 18 -17.51 -5.24 -11.55
CA ILE A 18 -16.17 -5.19 -12.13
C ILE A 18 -15.68 -6.63 -12.30
N HIS A 19 -15.35 -7.05 -13.52
CA HIS A 19 -14.78 -8.38 -13.76
C HIS A 19 -13.51 -8.24 -14.58
N TYR A 20 -12.37 -8.61 -13.99
CA TYR A 20 -11.09 -8.50 -14.69
C TYR A 20 -11.01 -9.50 -15.84
N LYS A 21 -10.37 -9.06 -16.92
CA LYS A 21 -10.06 -9.94 -18.04
C LYS A 21 -9.00 -10.95 -17.63
N GLU A 22 -9.12 -12.16 -18.16
CA GLU A 22 -8.07 -13.16 -18.03
C GLU A 22 -6.75 -12.62 -18.62
N PRO A 23 -5.61 -12.82 -17.94
CA PRO A 23 -4.31 -12.44 -18.46
C PRO A 23 -4.00 -13.07 -19.82
N ILE A 24 -3.49 -12.26 -20.75
CA ILE A 24 -2.96 -12.73 -22.02
C ILE A 24 -1.48 -13.12 -21.85
N ARG A 25 -0.84 -12.63 -20.77
CA ARG A 25 0.55 -12.89 -20.38
C ARG A 25 0.61 -13.47 -18.97
N ASN A 26 1.56 -14.35 -18.70
CA ASN A 26 1.76 -14.94 -17.36
C ASN A 26 3.18 -14.65 -16.82
N ASP A 27 3.61 -13.40 -16.94
CA ASP A 27 4.97 -12.94 -16.61
C ASP A 27 5.04 -12.02 -15.37
N MET A 28 3.89 -11.67 -14.77
CA MET A 28 3.80 -10.80 -13.60
C MET A 28 3.10 -11.49 -12.44
N ALA A 29 3.71 -11.53 -11.26
CA ALA A 29 3.04 -12.00 -10.05
C ALA A 29 2.35 -10.84 -9.32
N VAL A 30 1.09 -11.00 -8.95
CA VAL A 30 0.41 -10.07 -8.03
C VAL A 30 0.75 -10.43 -6.59
N CYS A 31 1.11 -9.43 -5.81
CA CYS A 31 1.73 -9.58 -4.50
C CYS A 31 0.90 -8.81 -3.47
N ILE A 32 0.23 -9.53 -2.58
CA ILE A 32 -0.58 -8.96 -1.52
C ILE A 32 0.12 -9.16 -0.18
N VAL A 33 0.26 -8.08 0.59
CA VAL A 33 0.69 -8.19 1.99
C VAL A 33 -0.54 -8.04 2.88
N TYR A 34 -0.83 -9.09 3.64
CA TYR A 34 -1.93 -9.11 4.59
C TYR A 34 -1.39 -8.80 6.01
N PHE A 35 -1.90 -7.71 6.58
CA PHE A 35 -1.58 -7.28 7.94
C PHE A 35 -2.88 -6.98 8.69
N ASN A 36 -3.22 -7.84 9.65
CA ASN A 36 -4.44 -7.69 10.45
C ASN A 36 -4.17 -7.89 11.95
N SER A 37 -3.38 -6.99 12.52
CA SER A 37 -2.89 -7.15 13.90
C SER A 37 -3.98 -7.15 14.97
N ASN A 38 -5.13 -6.54 14.67
CA ASN A 38 -6.27 -6.42 15.59
C ASN A 38 -7.44 -7.32 15.22
N LYS A 39 -7.23 -8.29 14.32
CA LYS A 39 -8.26 -9.24 13.87
C LYS A 39 -9.53 -8.56 13.36
N SER A 40 -9.36 -7.42 12.67
CA SER A 40 -10.41 -6.69 11.99
C SER A 40 -11.12 -7.60 11.00
N LYS A 41 -12.45 -7.64 11.09
CA LYS A 41 -13.27 -8.41 10.14
C LYS A 41 -13.32 -7.72 8.79
N ARG A 42 -13.29 -6.40 8.77
CA ARG A 42 -13.32 -5.60 7.55
C ARG A 42 -12.07 -5.81 6.69
N ILE A 43 -10.89 -5.76 7.31
CA ILE A 43 -9.61 -6.01 6.61
C ILE A 43 -9.57 -7.44 6.04
N LEU A 44 -10.00 -8.44 6.82
CA LEU A 44 -10.11 -9.82 6.33
C LEU A 44 -11.07 -9.93 5.15
N MET A 45 -12.27 -9.36 5.25
CA MET A 45 -13.28 -9.41 4.20
C MET A 45 -12.78 -8.74 2.91
N ASN A 46 -12.17 -7.56 3.01
CA ASN A 46 -11.59 -6.86 1.85
C ASN A 46 -10.50 -7.72 1.20
N CYS A 47 -9.59 -8.28 2.00
CA CYS A 47 -8.54 -9.13 1.46
C CYS A 47 -9.12 -10.33 0.72
N LEU A 48 -10.01 -11.11 1.35
CA LEU A 48 -10.63 -12.28 0.71
C LEU A 48 -11.40 -11.89 -0.57
N TYR A 49 -12.08 -10.74 -0.56
CA TYR A 49 -12.78 -10.22 -1.73
C TYR A 49 -11.82 -9.91 -2.89
N ILE A 50 -10.67 -9.28 -2.62
CA ILE A 50 -9.64 -9.04 -3.66
C ILE A 50 -9.03 -10.36 -4.14
N LEU A 51 -8.72 -11.30 -3.25
CA LEU A 51 -8.14 -12.59 -3.64
C LEU A 51 -9.10 -13.38 -4.55
N GLU A 52 -10.39 -13.43 -4.23
CA GLU A 52 -11.37 -14.13 -5.06
C GLU A 52 -11.52 -13.48 -6.45
N ARG A 53 -11.44 -12.15 -6.55
CA ARG A 53 -11.43 -11.43 -7.84
C ARG A 53 -10.23 -11.81 -8.70
N LEU A 54 -9.05 -11.88 -8.11
CA LEU A 54 -7.83 -12.30 -8.82
C LEU A 54 -7.95 -13.75 -9.27
N LYS A 55 -8.46 -14.63 -8.40
CA LYS A 55 -8.69 -16.04 -8.68
C LYS A 55 -9.67 -16.27 -9.83
N LEU A 56 -10.84 -15.62 -9.81
CA LEU A 56 -11.85 -15.75 -10.86
C LEU A 56 -11.33 -15.27 -12.22
N ALA A 57 -10.50 -14.24 -12.22
CA ALA A 57 -9.82 -13.74 -13.42
C ALA A 57 -8.57 -14.55 -13.81
N LYS A 58 -8.22 -15.59 -13.05
CA LYS A 58 -6.98 -16.38 -13.20
C LYS A 58 -5.71 -15.52 -13.24
N ILE A 59 -5.72 -14.40 -12.51
CA ILE A 59 -4.54 -13.56 -12.33
C ILE A 59 -3.64 -14.25 -11.29
N PRO A 60 -2.37 -14.52 -11.60
CA PRO A 60 -1.44 -15.16 -10.66
C PRO A 60 -1.20 -14.23 -9.46
N TYR A 61 -1.45 -14.74 -8.24
CA TYR A 61 -1.24 -13.97 -7.01
C TYR A 61 -0.57 -14.78 -5.91
N PHE A 62 0.13 -14.06 -5.03
CA PHE A 62 0.77 -14.57 -3.83
C PHE A 62 0.46 -13.64 -2.67
N VAL A 63 0.29 -14.23 -1.48
CA VAL A 63 -0.03 -13.51 -0.27
C VAL A 63 1.08 -13.73 0.75
N ALA A 64 1.54 -12.67 1.39
CA ALA A 64 2.37 -12.75 2.59
C ALA A 64 1.56 -12.31 3.80
N GLU A 65 1.52 -13.13 4.83
CA GLU A 65 0.79 -12.83 6.06
C GLU A 65 1.75 -12.80 7.25
N MET A 66 1.69 -11.72 8.02
CA MET A 66 2.34 -11.65 9.33
C MET A 66 1.33 -11.88 10.45
N TYR A 67 1.66 -12.78 11.38
CA TYR A 67 0.75 -13.20 12.45
C TYR A 67 1.49 -13.45 13.78
N ILE A 68 0.77 -13.37 14.90
CA ILE A 68 1.30 -13.71 16.24
C ILE A 68 0.83 -15.11 16.64
N ASP A 69 -0.48 -15.29 16.76
CA ASP A 69 -1.07 -16.51 17.29
C ASP A 69 -1.33 -17.51 16.16
N GLN A 70 -2.25 -17.17 15.26
CA GLN A 70 -2.63 -17.98 14.11
C GLN A 70 -2.86 -17.13 12.85
N PRO A 71 -2.52 -17.67 11.66
CA PRO A 71 -2.79 -17.03 10.39
C PRO A 71 -4.30 -17.06 10.06
N ASP A 72 -4.76 -16.05 9.33
CA ASP A 72 -6.11 -15.92 8.80
C ASP A 72 -6.20 -16.38 7.35
N ILE A 73 -5.12 -16.28 6.56
CA ILE A 73 -5.08 -16.65 5.13
C ILE A 73 -4.35 -17.97 4.96
N LYS A 74 -5.07 -19.02 4.56
CA LYS A 74 -4.55 -20.40 4.51
C LYS A 74 -3.39 -20.56 3.52
N GLU A 75 -3.52 -20.07 2.30
CA GLU A 75 -2.51 -20.25 1.24
C GLU A 75 -1.40 -19.18 1.25
N ALA A 76 -1.29 -18.36 2.29
CA ALA A 76 -0.27 -17.33 2.38
C ALA A 76 1.12 -17.87 2.76
N PHE A 77 2.15 -17.13 2.40
CA PHE A 77 3.46 -17.25 3.04
C PHE A 77 3.37 -16.69 4.45
N HIS A 78 3.47 -17.57 5.44
CA HIS A 78 3.29 -17.22 6.84
C HIS A 78 4.59 -16.76 7.51
N TYR A 79 4.54 -15.58 8.13
CA TYR A 79 5.64 -14.98 8.88
C TYR A 79 5.21 -14.73 10.33
N LYS A 80 5.57 -15.68 11.22
CA LYS A 80 5.29 -15.54 12.65
C LYS A 80 6.13 -14.44 13.29
N THR A 81 5.52 -13.62 14.14
CA THR A 81 6.21 -12.59 14.93
C THR A 81 5.76 -12.62 16.39
N ASP A 82 6.60 -12.13 17.29
CA ASP A 82 6.29 -11.90 18.71
C ASP A 82 6.00 -10.41 19.00
N ILE A 83 6.02 -9.57 17.97
CA ILE A 83 5.73 -8.14 18.05
C ILE A 83 5.05 -7.62 16.78
N ILE A 84 4.04 -6.77 16.98
CA ILE A 84 3.36 -6.06 15.91
C ILE A 84 4.19 -4.83 15.53
N LEU A 85 4.75 -4.83 14.32
CA LEU A 85 5.31 -3.66 13.65
C LEU A 85 4.63 -3.54 12.27
N PHE A 86 4.46 -2.33 11.74
CA PHE A 86 3.96 -2.16 10.38
C PHE A 86 5.14 -2.27 9.41
N GLN A 87 5.42 -3.46 8.91
CA GLN A 87 6.59 -3.77 8.10
C GLN A 87 6.19 -4.39 6.76
N LYS A 88 5.20 -3.77 6.11
CA LYS A 88 4.64 -4.16 4.81
C LYS A 88 5.73 -4.28 3.75
N GLU A 89 6.60 -3.28 3.64
CA GLU A 89 7.65 -3.24 2.63
C GLU A 89 8.75 -4.28 2.89
N ARG A 90 8.98 -4.65 4.16
CA ARG A 90 9.83 -5.79 4.50
C ARG A 90 9.24 -7.11 4.00
N LEU A 91 7.93 -7.29 4.20
CA LEU A 91 7.21 -8.46 3.68
C LEU A 91 7.22 -8.51 2.16
N CYS A 92 7.19 -7.37 1.46
CA CYS A 92 7.35 -7.33 0.01
C CYS A 92 8.66 -7.99 -0.45
N HIS A 93 9.79 -7.67 0.20
CA HIS A 93 11.09 -8.28 -0.12
C HIS A 93 11.15 -9.77 0.24
N LEU A 94 10.67 -10.15 1.44
CA LEU A 94 10.66 -11.55 1.85
C LEU A 94 9.77 -12.42 0.96
N MET A 95 8.63 -11.88 0.51
CA MET A 95 7.73 -12.57 -0.40
C MET A 95 8.40 -12.83 -1.75
N LEU A 96 9.17 -11.88 -2.27
CA LEU A 96 9.85 -12.00 -3.55
C LEU A 96 10.80 -13.21 -3.62
N GLU A 97 11.48 -13.53 -2.52
CA GLU A 97 12.37 -14.71 -2.41
C GLU A 97 11.62 -16.03 -2.63
N LYS A 98 10.29 -16.04 -2.44
CA LYS A 98 9.43 -17.22 -2.59
C LYS A 98 8.63 -17.25 -3.89
N ILE A 99 8.55 -16.13 -4.62
CA ILE A 99 7.81 -16.08 -5.88
C ILE A 99 8.63 -16.77 -6.98
N PRO A 100 8.04 -17.73 -7.73
CA PRO A 100 8.73 -18.45 -8.80
C PRO A 100 9.42 -17.53 -9.81
N GLU A 101 10.61 -17.90 -10.28
CA GLU A 101 11.46 -17.07 -11.15
C GLU A 101 10.83 -16.75 -12.51
N GLN A 102 9.87 -17.57 -12.97
CA GLN A 102 9.10 -17.32 -14.19
C GLN A 102 8.39 -15.96 -14.21
N TYR A 103 8.07 -15.41 -13.04
CA TYR A 103 7.47 -14.09 -12.91
C TYR A 103 8.56 -13.02 -12.91
N THR A 104 8.92 -12.55 -14.10
CA THR A 104 9.94 -11.50 -14.31
C THR A 104 9.48 -10.11 -13.86
N LYS A 105 8.18 -9.96 -13.56
CA LYS A 105 7.55 -8.74 -13.03
C LYS A 105 6.79 -9.06 -11.75
N VAL A 106 6.63 -8.06 -10.89
CA VAL A 106 5.82 -8.16 -9.67
C VAL A 106 4.96 -6.93 -9.48
N MET A 107 3.75 -7.11 -8.96
CA MET A 107 2.79 -6.05 -8.68
C MET A 107 2.42 -6.09 -7.19
N PHE A 108 2.97 -5.18 -6.39
CA PHE A 108 2.57 -5.03 -5.00
C PHE A 108 1.30 -4.16 -4.92
N MET A 109 0.25 -4.71 -4.34
CA MET A 109 -1.06 -4.09 -4.24
C MET A 109 -1.60 -4.21 -2.81
N ASP A 110 -2.26 -3.17 -2.33
CA ASP A 110 -3.01 -3.20 -1.08
C ASP A 110 -4.20 -4.15 -1.19
N SER A 111 -4.56 -4.82 -0.09
CA SER A 111 -5.60 -5.86 -0.09
C SER A 111 -7.03 -5.30 -0.08
N ASP A 112 -7.20 -4.01 -0.34
CA ASP A 112 -8.44 -3.25 -0.25
C ASP A 112 -8.63 -2.32 -1.44
N ILE A 113 -7.99 -2.60 -2.57
CA ILE A 113 -8.16 -1.81 -3.79
C ILE A 113 -8.73 -2.62 -4.96
N VAL A 114 -9.60 -1.99 -5.74
CA VAL A 114 -10.21 -2.57 -6.95
C VAL A 114 -9.95 -1.64 -8.12
N PHE A 115 -9.29 -2.13 -9.17
CA PHE A 115 -9.11 -1.38 -10.42
C PHE A 115 -10.43 -1.20 -11.18
N ASP A 116 -10.66 -0.02 -11.74
CA ASP A 116 -11.77 0.20 -12.69
C ASP A 116 -11.44 -0.33 -14.10
N ASN A 117 -10.15 -0.33 -14.47
CA ASN A 117 -9.68 -0.87 -15.74
C ASN A 117 -9.67 -2.41 -15.68
N LEU A 118 -10.58 -3.05 -16.42
CA LEU A 118 -10.70 -4.51 -16.48
C LEU A 118 -9.45 -5.22 -17.04
N ASN A 119 -8.60 -4.51 -17.80
CA ASN A 119 -7.40 -5.03 -18.44
C ASN A 119 -6.10 -4.57 -17.75
N TRP A 120 -6.19 -4.05 -16.51
CA TRP A 120 -5.07 -3.44 -15.80
C TRP A 120 -3.83 -4.33 -15.73
N TYR A 121 -4.00 -5.65 -15.55
CA TYR A 121 -2.90 -6.58 -15.40
C TYR A 121 -2.02 -6.62 -16.65
N ASN A 122 -2.63 -6.76 -17.83
CA ASN A 122 -1.91 -6.83 -19.09
C ASN A 122 -1.23 -5.50 -19.41
N GLU A 123 -1.92 -4.38 -19.17
CA GLU A 123 -1.38 -3.04 -19.41
C GLU A 123 -0.18 -2.72 -18.51
N ILE A 124 -0.24 -3.06 -17.21
CA ILE A 124 0.91 -2.88 -16.32
C ILE A 124 2.07 -3.78 -16.78
N SER A 125 1.80 -5.04 -17.15
CA SER A 125 2.85 -5.94 -17.62
C SER A 125 3.54 -5.39 -18.88
N ASP A 126 2.79 -4.83 -19.84
CA ASP A 126 3.35 -4.22 -21.04
C ASP A 126 4.13 -2.93 -20.74
N MET A 127 3.63 -2.08 -19.83
CA MET A 127 4.34 -0.87 -19.40
C MET A 127 5.70 -1.20 -18.76
N LEU A 128 5.79 -2.30 -18.03
CA LEU A 128 7.03 -2.80 -17.40
C LEU A 128 8.03 -3.37 -18.41
N ILE A 129 7.73 -3.39 -19.71
CA ILE A 129 8.75 -3.65 -20.75
C ILE A 129 9.70 -2.45 -20.83
N THR A 130 9.15 -1.23 -20.85
CA THR A 130 9.89 0.02 -21.06
C THR A 130 10.17 0.81 -19.78
N HIS A 131 9.43 0.54 -18.71
CA HIS A 131 9.60 1.18 -17.40
C HIS A 131 10.13 0.19 -16.37
N ASP A 132 10.85 0.69 -15.37
CA ASP A 132 11.39 -0.15 -14.29
C ASP A 132 10.37 -0.27 -13.15
N VAL A 133 9.57 0.78 -12.96
CA VAL A 133 8.48 0.85 -11.97
C VAL A 133 7.23 1.49 -12.60
N VAL A 134 6.04 1.04 -12.21
CA VAL A 134 4.75 1.55 -12.71
C VAL A 134 3.81 1.79 -11.54
N HIS A 135 3.32 3.01 -11.39
CA HIS A 135 2.24 3.29 -10.43
C HIS A 135 0.89 2.88 -11.04
N GLY A 136 0.09 2.11 -10.31
CA GLY A 136 -1.07 1.41 -10.88
C GLY A 136 -2.28 2.28 -11.21
N PHE A 137 -2.28 3.59 -10.93
CA PHE A 137 -3.47 4.40 -11.15
C PHE A 137 -3.17 5.88 -11.34
N THR A 138 -4.20 6.61 -11.76
CA THR A 138 -4.30 8.07 -11.85
C THR A 138 -5.02 8.66 -10.64
N LYS A 139 -6.09 8.02 -10.16
CA LYS A 139 -6.84 8.43 -8.96
C LYS A 139 -7.17 7.24 -8.07
N VAL A 140 -7.30 7.52 -6.78
CA VAL A 140 -7.97 6.68 -5.80
C VAL A 140 -9.34 7.30 -5.54
N LEU A 141 -10.39 6.48 -5.59
CA LEU A 141 -11.75 6.84 -5.23
C LEU A 141 -12.07 6.10 -3.93
N ARG A 142 -12.10 6.80 -2.80
CA ARG A 142 -12.37 6.16 -1.50
C ARG A 142 -13.85 5.92 -1.34
N LEU A 143 -14.19 4.67 -1.05
CA LEU A 143 -15.58 4.26 -0.89
C LEU A 143 -16.04 4.40 0.56
N ASP A 144 -17.35 4.51 0.72
CA ASP A 144 -18.02 4.35 2.00
C ASP A 144 -18.10 2.88 2.41
N ILE A 145 -18.63 2.62 3.61
CA ILE A 145 -18.78 1.27 4.16
C ILE A 145 -19.66 0.34 3.31
N THR A 146 -20.54 0.91 2.47
CA THR A 146 -21.44 0.17 1.58
C THR A 146 -20.78 -0.22 0.25
N TYR A 147 -19.61 0.36 -0.05
CA TYR A 147 -18.90 0.25 -1.33
C TYR A 147 -19.67 0.78 -2.54
N LYS A 148 -20.71 1.59 -2.33
CA LYS A 148 -21.59 2.10 -3.40
C LYS A 148 -21.46 3.61 -3.60
N ARG A 149 -20.77 4.31 -2.70
CA ARG A 149 -20.61 5.76 -2.77
C ARG A 149 -19.14 6.16 -2.64
N VAL A 150 -18.68 7.01 -3.54
CA VAL A 150 -17.37 7.67 -3.41
C VAL A 150 -17.49 8.81 -2.39
N LEU A 151 -16.65 8.76 -1.36
CA LEU A 151 -16.52 9.79 -0.33
C LEU A 151 -15.58 10.92 -0.77
N ASP A 152 -14.41 10.55 -1.29
CA ASP A 152 -13.41 11.49 -1.79
C ASP A 152 -12.56 10.89 -2.92
N GLU A 153 -11.79 11.75 -3.58
CA GLU A 153 -10.79 11.35 -4.57
C GLU A 153 -9.39 11.87 -4.20
N VAL A 154 -8.37 11.07 -4.50
CA VAL A 154 -6.95 11.37 -4.27
C VAL A 154 -6.14 11.09 -5.52
N LEU A 155 -5.23 11.98 -5.90
CA LEU A 155 -4.41 11.78 -7.09
C LEU A 155 -3.27 10.80 -6.85
N SER A 156 -2.89 10.09 -7.90
CA SER A 156 -1.63 9.37 -8.01
C SER A 156 -0.46 10.28 -7.71
N PHE A 157 0.46 9.81 -6.88
CA PHE A 157 1.58 10.61 -6.40
C PHE A 157 2.55 11.05 -7.49
N THR A 158 2.60 10.32 -8.60
CA THR A 158 3.37 10.68 -9.80
C THR A 158 2.96 12.03 -10.42
N PHE A 159 1.76 12.53 -10.14
CA PHE A 159 1.31 13.84 -10.62
C PHE A 159 1.85 15.02 -9.80
N ARG A 160 2.45 14.76 -8.64
CA ARG A 160 2.86 15.84 -7.73
C ARG A 160 3.92 16.75 -8.33
N LYS A 161 4.88 16.21 -9.09
CA LYS A 161 5.88 17.02 -9.81
C LYS A 161 5.23 18.04 -10.75
N LYS A 162 4.09 17.68 -11.35
CA LYS A 162 3.34 18.56 -12.27
C LYS A 162 2.50 19.60 -11.54
N TYR A 163 1.85 19.25 -10.44
CA TYR A 163 0.90 20.14 -9.75
C TYR A 163 1.46 20.84 -8.49
N GLY A 164 2.71 20.53 -8.12
CA GLY A 164 3.37 21.09 -6.94
C GLY A 164 2.71 20.66 -5.62
N ASN A 165 2.88 21.48 -4.58
CA ASN A 165 2.21 21.30 -3.28
C ASN A 165 0.75 21.80 -3.29
N THR A 166 0.25 22.27 -4.44
CA THR A 166 -1.11 22.79 -4.58
C THR A 166 -2.08 21.61 -4.53
N VAL A 167 -2.56 21.35 -3.32
CA VAL A 167 -3.77 20.58 -3.05
C VAL A 167 -4.90 21.27 -3.80
N HIS A 168 -5.26 20.81 -5.00
CA HIS A 168 -6.43 21.37 -5.67
C HIS A 168 -7.65 21.09 -4.78
N LYS A 169 -8.34 22.16 -4.36
CA LYS A 169 -9.68 22.04 -3.80
C LYS A 169 -10.61 21.67 -4.95
N VAL A 170 -10.97 20.40 -5.08
CA VAL A 170 -12.10 19.98 -5.92
C VAL A 170 -13.24 19.68 -4.96
N GLY A 171 -14.17 20.64 -4.80
CA GLY A 171 -15.25 20.54 -3.80
C GLY A 171 -14.79 20.84 -2.36
N PRO A 172 -15.52 20.35 -1.33
CA PRO A 172 -15.24 20.65 0.08
C PRO A 172 -14.01 19.94 0.66
N HIS A 173 -13.32 19.08 -0.10
CA HIS A 173 -12.21 18.26 0.39
C HIS A 173 -10.84 18.70 -0.18
N LYS A 174 -9.79 18.57 0.65
CA LYS A 174 -8.39 18.78 0.27
C LYS A 174 -7.90 17.56 -0.52
N MET A 175 -7.65 17.71 -1.83
CA MET A 175 -7.14 16.60 -2.65
C MET A 175 -5.66 16.31 -2.35
N GLY A 176 -5.40 15.18 -1.69
CA GLY A 176 -4.04 14.70 -1.40
C GLY A 176 -3.41 13.97 -2.59
N PHE A 177 -2.23 13.40 -2.35
CA PHE A 177 -1.59 12.45 -3.25
C PHE A 177 -1.45 11.09 -2.54
N ALA A 178 -1.71 9.98 -3.25
CA ALA A 178 -1.61 8.62 -2.75
C ALA A 178 -0.29 7.98 -3.24
N PRO A 179 0.72 7.83 -2.35
CA PRO A 179 2.01 7.22 -2.68
C PRO A 179 1.96 5.69 -2.72
N GLY A 180 1.03 5.07 -1.98
CA GLY A 180 0.81 3.63 -1.91
C GLY A 180 -0.32 3.14 -2.81
N GLY A 181 -1.01 2.08 -2.42
CA GLY A 181 -2.06 1.46 -3.22
C GLY A 181 -1.52 0.35 -4.11
N ALA A 182 -0.84 0.70 -5.20
CA ALA A 182 -0.51 -0.27 -6.24
C ALA A 182 0.75 0.12 -7.03
N TRP A 183 1.78 -0.73 -6.99
CA TRP A 183 3.04 -0.54 -7.70
C TRP A 183 3.51 -1.82 -8.41
N GLY A 184 3.71 -1.72 -9.72
CA GLY A 184 4.35 -2.73 -10.55
C GLY A 184 5.85 -2.47 -10.65
N PHE A 185 6.63 -3.54 -10.73
CA PHE A 185 8.09 -3.50 -10.83
C PHE A 185 8.60 -4.58 -11.77
N LYS A 186 9.70 -4.28 -12.47
CA LYS A 186 10.59 -5.34 -12.94
C LYS A 186 11.18 -6.05 -11.73
N ARG A 187 11.15 -7.39 -11.71
CA ARG A 187 11.72 -8.19 -10.60
C ARG A 187 13.17 -7.83 -10.34
N GLU A 188 13.98 -7.71 -11.40
CA GLU A 188 15.41 -7.37 -11.30
C GLU A 188 15.62 -6.04 -10.55
N TRP A 189 14.80 -5.03 -10.86
CA TRP A 189 14.91 -3.72 -10.25
C TRP A 189 14.47 -3.77 -8.78
N PHE A 190 13.39 -4.48 -8.49
CA PHE A 190 12.90 -4.64 -7.13
C PHE A 190 13.86 -5.46 -6.25
N ASN A 191 14.54 -6.47 -6.81
CA ASN A 191 15.61 -7.22 -6.15
C ASN A 191 16.79 -6.32 -5.74
N MET A 192 17.16 -5.36 -6.59
CA MET A 192 18.31 -4.48 -6.32
C MET A 192 17.98 -3.31 -5.39
N ILE A 193 16.83 -2.66 -5.62
CA ILE A 193 16.45 -1.40 -4.97
C ILE A 193 15.23 -1.60 -4.08
N GLY A 194 14.12 -2.05 -4.68
CA GLY A 194 12.87 -2.33 -3.99
C GLY A 194 12.28 -1.11 -3.28
N PHE A 195 11.56 -1.37 -2.18
CA PHE A 195 11.04 -0.33 -1.28
C PHE A 195 12.02 -0.04 -0.13
N PHE A 196 11.92 1.15 0.47
CA PHE A 196 12.50 1.42 1.77
C PHE A 196 11.76 0.65 2.87
N GLU A 197 12.47 -0.06 3.73
CA GLU A 197 11.85 -1.00 4.69
C GLU A 197 11.81 -0.48 6.14
N ASN A 198 12.63 0.52 6.49
CA ASN A 198 12.91 0.84 7.90
C ASN A 198 11.88 1.79 8.55
N GLU A 199 10.86 2.26 7.82
CA GLU A 199 9.73 3.00 8.41
C GLU A 199 8.63 2.06 8.92
N ILE A 200 8.80 1.59 10.16
CA ILE A 200 7.98 0.54 10.77
C ILE A 200 6.64 1.01 11.40
N LEU A 201 6.26 2.28 11.18
CA LEU A 201 4.95 2.84 11.54
C LEU A 201 4.15 3.33 10.31
N GLY A 202 4.65 3.08 9.10
CA GLY A 202 4.02 3.45 7.83
C GLY A 202 4.51 4.80 7.29
N GLY A 203 4.69 4.85 5.96
CA GLY A 203 5.31 5.97 5.22
C GLY A 203 6.46 5.52 4.32
N SER A 204 6.85 4.25 4.39
CA SER A 204 7.88 3.62 3.56
C SER A 204 7.68 3.83 2.05
N ASP A 205 6.45 3.68 1.55
CA ASP A 205 6.08 3.97 0.16
C ASP A 205 6.45 5.39 -0.28
N THR A 206 6.13 6.37 0.56
CA THR A 206 6.38 7.79 0.35
C THR A 206 7.88 8.06 0.28
N TYR A 207 8.63 7.51 1.24
CA TYR A 207 10.08 7.67 1.28
C TYR A 207 10.80 6.93 0.16
N SER A 208 10.25 5.80 -0.29
CA SER A 208 10.72 5.09 -1.47
C SER A 208 10.59 5.96 -2.71
N VAL A 209 9.37 6.44 -2.99
CA VAL A 209 9.05 7.31 -4.12
C VAL A 209 9.87 8.60 -4.12
N GLN A 210 10.10 9.20 -2.95
CA GLN A 210 10.97 10.37 -2.83
C GLN A 210 12.43 10.06 -3.12
N SER A 211 12.93 8.91 -2.67
CA SER A 211 14.31 8.49 -2.91
C SER A 211 14.55 8.07 -4.37
N TRP A 212 13.54 7.57 -5.06
CA TRP A 212 13.60 7.27 -6.50
C TRP A 212 13.63 8.52 -7.40
N GLY A 213 13.53 9.73 -6.83
CA GLY A 213 13.57 10.98 -7.59
C GLY A 213 12.30 11.30 -8.37
N ILE A 214 11.18 10.60 -8.08
CA ILE A 214 9.85 10.92 -8.67
C ILE A 214 9.37 12.28 -8.16
N ILE A 215 9.74 12.63 -6.93
CA ILE A 215 9.53 13.94 -6.30
C ILE A 215 10.84 14.40 -5.65
N HIS A 216 11.03 15.73 -5.51
CA HIS A 216 12.14 16.29 -4.76
C HIS A 216 11.63 16.89 -3.44
N ASP A 217 12.32 16.60 -2.33
CA ASP A 217 12.29 17.25 -1.01
C ASP A 217 10.95 17.77 -0.52
N THR A 218 9.98 16.88 -0.49
CA THR A 218 8.58 17.27 -0.32
C THR A 218 7.96 16.79 0.98
N TYR A 219 8.60 15.84 1.67
CA TYR A 219 8.33 15.50 3.06
C TYR A 219 9.64 15.45 3.84
N PRO A 220 9.72 16.11 5.02
CA PRO A 220 10.88 15.98 5.87
C PRO A 220 10.95 14.55 6.42
N TYR A 221 12.15 13.97 6.39
CA TYR A 221 12.41 12.70 7.04
C TYR A 221 12.40 12.89 8.57
N PRO A 222 11.70 12.03 9.34
CA PRO A 222 11.87 11.95 10.77
C PRO A 222 13.33 11.67 11.13
N GLN A 223 13.83 12.33 12.18
CA GLN A 223 15.23 12.23 12.61
C GLN A 223 15.72 10.78 12.72
N TYR A 224 14.88 9.88 13.25
CA TYR A 224 15.24 8.49 13.49
C TYR A 224 15.51 7.67 12.21
N ILE A 225 15.03 8.08 11.03
CA ILE A 225 15.29 7.34 9.79
C ILE A 225 16.30 8.02 8.86
N ILE A 226 16.79 9.23 9.16
CA ILE A 226 17.61 10.01 8.21
C ILE A 226 18.80 9.20 7.68
N ASN A 227 19.57 8.59 8.57
CA ASN A 227 20.75 7.83 8.16
C ASN A 227 20.36 6.58 7.36
N SER A 228 19.30 5.88 7.78
CA SER A 228 18.81 4.72 7.06
C SER A 228 18.25 5.06 5.66
N ILE A 229 17.65 6.24 5.50
CA ILE A 229 17.21 6.76 4.22
C ILE A 229 18.41 7.10 3.34
N GLN A 230 19.49 7.63 3.92
CA GLN A 230 20.72 7.88 3.17
C GLN A 230 21.33 6.57 2.68
N ASP A 231 21.47 5.56 3.55
CA ASP A 231 21.94 4.22 3.16
C ASP A 231 21.09 3.62 2.02
N TYR A 232 19.79 3.89 2.02
CA TYR A 232 18.87 3.45 0.98
C TYR A 232 19.06 4.22 -0.33
N LYS A 233 19.21 5.55 -0.26
CA LYS A 233 19.49 6.40 -1.42
C LYS A 233 20.82 6.04 -2.09
N ASP A 234 21.83 5.69 -1.31
CA ASP A 234 23.15 5.30 -1.83
C ASP A 234 23.12 4.04 -2.70
N LYS A 235 22.07 3.21 -2.58
CA LYS A 235 21.82 2.07 -3.49
C LYS A 235 21.32 2.52 -4.87
N ILE A 236 20.68 3.68 -4.95
CA ILE A 236 20.02 4.18 -6.16
C ILE A 236 21.04 4.96 -7.00
N LYS A 237 21.85 4.24 -7.77
CA LYS A 237 22.83 4.85 -8.69
C LYS A 237 22.18 5.58 -9.85
N THR A 238 21.02 5.09 -10.30
CA THR A 238 20.26 5.66 -11.41
C THR A 238 18.77 5.65 -11.06
N PRO A 239 18.07 6.79 -11.15
CA PRO A 239 16.63 6.83 -10.96
C PRO A 239 15.89 5.87 -11.90
N PRO A 240 14.84 5.17 -11.45
CA PRO A 240 14.07 4.28 -12.31
C PRO A 240 13.29 5.05 -13.37
N ARG A 241 13.05 4.41 -14.51
CA ARG A 241 12.02 4.85 -15.46
C ARG A 241 10.65 4.55 -14.86
N VAL A 242 9.83 5.59 -14.70
CA VAL A 242 8.57 5.52 -13.95
C VAL A 242 7.38 5.66 -14.89
N GLY A 243 6.56 4.62 -14.97
CA GLY A 243 5.28 4.63 -15.65
C GLY A 243 4.12 4.91 -14.70
N ARG A 244 2.96 5.22 -15.27
CA ARG A 244 1.69 5.28 -14.53
C ARG A 244 0.58 4.71 -15.40
N LEU A 245 -0.17 3.74 -14.89
CA LEU A 245 -1.39 3.24 -15.53
C LEU A 245 -2.47 4.34 -15.53
N ARG A 246 -3.09 4.54 -16.68
CA ARG A 246 -4.25 5.43 -16.79
C ARG A 246 -5.50 4.68 -16.34
N GLY A 247 -6.20 5.22 -15.35
CA GLY A 247 -7.35 4.57 -14.73
C GLY A 247 -7.48 4.95 -13.26
N ASN A 248 -8.56 4.51 -12.63
CA ASN A 248 -8.80 4.73 -11.21
C ASN A 248 -8.74 3.41 -10.44
N ILE A 249 -8.50 3.51 -9.15
CA ILE A 249 -8.77 2.42 -8.21
C ILE A 249 -9.84 2.87 -7.23
N PHE A 250 -10.72 1.96 -6.86
CA PHE A 250 -11.60 2.10 -5.71
C PHE A 250 -10.87 1.58 -4.48
N HIS A 251 -10.85 2.38 -3.41
CA HIS A 251 -10.30 1.96 -2.12
C HIS A 251 -11.45 1.59 -1.21
N LEU A 252 -11.52 0.32 -0.83
CA LEU A 252 -12.54 -0.24 0.03
C LEU A 252 -12.40 0.34 1.42
N TRP A 253 -13.52 0.68 2.03
CA TRP A 253 -13.56 1.19 3.38
C TRP A 253 -13.03 0.15 4.38
N HIS A 254 -12.21 0.59 5.34
CA HIS A 254 -11.67 -0.25 6.42
C HIS A 254 -11.51 0.51 7.76
N GLY A 255 -12.52 1.31 8.13
CA GLY A 255 -12.53 2.15 9.32
C GLY A 255 -12.33 3.64 9.02
N ASP A 256 -12.75 4.51 9.95
CA ASP A 256 -12.61 5.96 9.79
C ASP A 256 -11.17 6.43 10.09
N SER A 257 -10.57 7.07 9.08
CA SER A 257 -9.29 7.79 9.17
C SER A 257 -9.23 8.84 10.30
N LYS A 258 -10.36 9.39 10.76
CA LYS A 258 -10.44 10.35 11.88
C LYS A 258 -10.20 9.69 13.24
N ARG A 259 -10.52 8.39 13.39
CA ARG A 259 -10.17 7.61 14.59
C ARG A 259 -8.71 7.19 14.61
N TYR A 260 -7.97 7.43 13.53
CA TYR A 260 -6.52 7.36 13.50
C TYR A 260 -5.90 8.51 14.33
N LYS A 261 -6.01 8.43 15.67
CA LYS A 261 -5.25 9.23 16.64
C LYS A 261 -3.73 9.03 16.49
N GLY A 262 -3.31 8.18 15.54
CA GLY A 262 -1.96 7.71 15.33
C GLY A 262 -0.92 8.78 15.08
N ASN A 263 -1.22 9.94 14.49
CA ASN A 263 -0.16 10.91 14.16
C ASN A 263 0.49 11.56 15.39
N LYS A 264 -0.25 11.82 16.47
CA LYS A 264 0.34 12.29 17.75
C LYS A 264 1.10 11.17 18.45
N SER A 265 0.56 9.95 18.44
CA SER A 265 1.18 8.78 19.07
C SER A 265 2.45 8.31 18.35
N LYS A 266 2.53 8.38 17.01
CA LYS A 266 3.70 8.01 16.20
C LYS A 266 4.94 8.82 16.61
N LYS A 267 4.80 10.15 16.73
CA LYS A 267 5.91 11.03 17.15
C LYS A 267 6.44 10.71 18.56
N LEU A 268 5.58 10.24 19.46
CA LEU A 268 5.97 9.91 20.83
C LEU A 268 6.69 8.56 20.97
N ILE A 269 6.45 7.62 20.04
CA ILE A 269 7.08 6.30 20.07
C ILE A 269 8.60 6.44 19.90
N PHE A 270 9.02 7.26 18.94
CA PHE A 270 10.42 7.44 18.55
C PHE A 270 11.10 8.67 19.15
N LYS A 271 10.48 9.37 20.11
CA LYS A 271 11.03 10.60 20.72
C LYS A 271 12.50 10.44 21.17
N ASP A 272 12.83 9.28 21.72
CA ASP A 272 14.14 8.98 22.30
C ASP A 272 15.04 8.14 21.36
N VAL A 273 14.61 7.92 20.11
CA VAL A 273 15.35 7.14 19.11
C VAL A 273 16.04 8.11 18.15
N LYS A 274 17.38 8.10 18.16
CA LYS A 274 18.19 8.94 17.26
C LYS A 274 18.38 8.30 15.88
N ASP A 275 18.54 6.98 15.85
CA ASP A 275 18.72 6.19 14.64
C ASP A 275 17.98 4.87 14.77
N ILE A 276 17.16 4.55 13.77
CA ILE A 276 16.35 3.34 13.71
C ILE A 276 17.21 2.08 13.63
N ARG A 277 18.42 2.19 13.06
CA ARG A 277 19.37 1.08 12.90
C ARG A 277 19.86 0.54 14.24
N ASP A 278 19.86 1.37 15.28
CA ASP A 278 20.29 0.98 16.63
C ASP A 278 19.25 0.10 17.33
N VAL A 279 17.96 0.34 17.06
CA VAL A 279 16.84 -0.31 17.76
C VAL A 279 16.23 -1.47 16.99
N LEU A 280 16.37 -1.48 15.66
CA LEU A 280 15.94 -2.58 14.81
C LEU A 280 16.92 -3.76 14.84
N SER A 281 16.36 -4.95 14.66
CA SER A 281 17.08 -6.19 14.41
C SER A 281 16.22 -7.09 13.54
N LYS A 282 16.80 -8.12 12.92
CA LYS A 282 16.06 -9.11 12.13
C LYS A 282 15.92 -10.39 12.94
N SER A 283 14.73 -10.98 12.91
CA SER A 283 14.47 -12.31 13.44
C SER A 283 14.89 -13.40 12.43
N ARG A 284 14.78 -14.68 12.81
CA ARG A 284 15.21 -15.82 11.98
C ARG A 284 14.46 -15.91 10.63
N ASN A 285 13.20 -15.47 10.58
CA ASN A 285 12.41 -15.46 9.33
C ASN A 285 12.57 -14.15 8.54
N GLY A 286 13.52 -13.30 8.92
CA GLY A 286 13.83 -12.07 8.23
C GLY A 286 12.95 -10.87 8.60
N LEU A 287 11.86 -11.03 9.37
CA LEU A 287 11.08 -9.90 9.89
C LEU A 287 11.89 -9.04 10.84
N PHE A 288 11.59 -7.76 10.88
CA PHE A 288 12.10 -6.85 11.90
C PHE A 288 11.51 -7.15 13.28
N THR A 289 12.34 -6.97 14.29
CA THR A 289 12.00 -6.94 15.71
C THR A 289 12.76 -5.80 16.40
N LEU A 290 12.39 -5.51 17.64
CA LEU A 290 12.97 -4.42 18.43
C LEU A 290 13.75 -4.98 19.61
N LYS A 291 14.99 -4.49 19.78
CA LYS A 291 15.86 -4.88 20.91
C LYS A 291 15.33 -4.34 22.25
N ASN A 292 14.73 -3.15 22.24
CA ASN A 292 14.36 -2.40 23.43
C ASN A 292 12.96 -2.76 23.96
N ARG A 293 12.88 -3.33 25.17
CA ARG A 293 11.59 -3.72 25.83
C ARG A 293 10.62 -2.55 26.01
N THR A 294 11.09 -1.36 26.32
CA THR A 294 10.25 -0.15 26.47
C THR A 294 9.64 0.24 25.13
N LEU A 295 10.41 0.21 24.05
CA LEU A 295 9.91 0.49 22.71
C LEU A 295 8.89 -0.56 22.28
N ARG A 296 9.13 -1.85 22.55
CA ARG A 296 8.16 -2.93 22.32
C ARG A 296 6.81 -2.67 22.99
N LYS A 297 6.81 -2.20 24.25
CA LYS A 297 5.58 -1.81 24.97
C LYS A 297 4.86 -0.64 24.30
N LYS A 298 5.61 0.40 23.87
CA LYS A 298 5.04 1.56 23.13
C LYS A 298 4.38 1.11 21.82
N PHE A 299 5.02 0.23 21.06
CA PHE A 299 4.47 -0.34 19.81
C PHE A 299 3.23 -1.19 20.05
N ARG A 300 3.26 -2.09 21.04
CA ARG A 300 2.08 -2.89 21.39
C ARG A 300 0.89 -2.01 21.74
N LYS A 301 1.09 -0.97 22.58
CA LYS A 301 0.04 -0.01 22.92
C LYS A 301 -0.46 0.74 21.68
N TYR A 302 0.41 1.11 20.76
CA TYR A 302 0.02 1.80 19.54
C TYR A 302 -0.93 0.97 18.68
N PHE A 303 -0.56 -0.27 18.36
CA PHE A 303 -1.38 -1.13 17.50
C PHE A 303 -2.67 -1.57 18.17
N LEU A 304 -2.66 -1.89 19.47
CA LEU A 304 -3.89 -2.27 20.20
C LEU A 304 -4.96 -1.17 20.24
N ASN A 305 -4.60 0.09 20.03
CA ASN A 305 -5.54 1.22 20.02
C ASN A 305 -6.02 1.59 18.61
N ARG A 306 -5.70 0.81 17.58
CA ARG A 306 -6.26 1.00 16.25
C ARG A 306 -7.67 0.43 16.20
N ASP A 307 -8.60 1.25 15.76
CA ASP A 307 -10.00 0.88 15.56
C ASP A 307 -10.26 0.74 14.05
N ASP A 308 -9.84 -0.40 13.49
CA ASP A 308 -9.91 -0.70 12.05
C ASP A 308 -11.30 -1.26 11.62
N ASP A 309 -12.23 -1.45 12.57
CA ASP A 309 -13.63 -1.84 12.31
C ASP A 309 -14.64 -0.75 12.73
N GLY A 310 -14.17 0.39 13.24
CA GLY A 310 -15.02 1.44 13.82
C GLY A 310 -15.96 2.09 12.81
N VAL A 311 -17.25 2.13 13.15
CA VAL A 311 -18.33 2.76 12.37
C VAL A 311 -18.80 4.03 13.11
N GLU A 312 -19.08 5.12 12.40
CA GLU A 312 -19.74 6.33 12.95
C GLU A 312 -21.27 6.27 12.74
N GLU A 313 -22.05 7.02 13.54
CA GLU A 313 -23.51 7.15 13.31
C GLU A 313 -23.85 7.65 11.90
N GLU A 314 -23.00 8.52 11.34
CA GLU A 314 -23.14 9.02 9.97
C GLU A 314 -22.94 7.92 8.92
N ASP A 315 -22.12 6.91 9.20
CA ASP A 315 -21.92 5.73 8.33
C ASP A 315 -23.13 4.79 8.39
N ILE A 316 -23.79 4.68 9.55
CA ILE A 316 -24.98 3.85 9.76
C ILE A 316 -26.21 4.43 9.04
N ARG A 317 -26.34 5.76 8.97
CA ARG A 317 -27.45 6.45 8.29
C ARG A 317 -27.48 6.22 6.76
N VAL A 318 -26.43 5.62 6.19
CA VAL A 318 -26.32 5.31 4.75
C VAL A 318 -26.84 3.91 4.42
N ILE A 319 -27.04 3.06 5.43
CA ILE A 319 -27.63 1.73 5.25
C ILE A 319 -29.15 1.93 5.13
N PRO A 320 -29.79 1.60 3.99
CA PRO A 320 -31.24 1.64 3.91
C PRO A 320 -31.83 0.74 4.99
N LYS A 321 -32.83 1.25 5.71
CA LYS A 321 -33.58 0.47 6.71
C LYS A 321 -34.25 -0.75 6.10
#